data_AF-A0A8C0GK90-F1
#
_entry.id   AF-A0A8C0GK90-F1
#
_cell.length_a   1.000
_cell.length_b   1.000
_cell.length_c   1.000
_cell.angle_alpha   90.00
_cell.angle_beta   90.00
_cell.angle_gamma   90.00
#
_symmetry.space_group_name_H-M   'P 1'
#
loop_
_entity.id
_entity.type
_entity.pdbx_description
1 polymer ?
#
loop_
_entity_poly.entity_id
_entity_poly.type
_entity_poly.pdbx_seq_one_letter_code
_entity_poly.pdbx_strand_id
1 'polypeptide(L)'
;MSSFSESALEKKLSELSNSQQSVQTLSLWLIHHRKHAGPIVSVWHRELRKAKSSRKLTFLYLANDVIQNSKRKGPEFTREFESVLVDAFSHVAREADEGCKKPLERLLNIWQERSVYGSEFIQQLKLSMEDTSSPPPKVTEEKKSLKRTFQQIQEEEDEDYPGSYSPQDPSTGPLLTEDLIKALQDLENAASGDATVRQKIASLPQEVQDVSLLEKITDKEAAERLSKTVDEACLLLAEYNGRLAAELEDRRQLARMLIEYTQNQKDVLTEKEKKLEEYKQKLARVTQVRKELKSHIQSLPDLSLLPNVTGGLAPLPSAGDLFSTD
;
A
#
# COMPACT_ATOMS: atom_id res chain seq x y z
N MET A 1 -15.15 33.41 -5.02
CA MET A 1 -14.55 32.24 -4.33
C MET A 1 -13.95 32.72 -3.02
N SER A 2 -14.19 32.03 -1.90
CA SER A 2 -13.65 32.45 -0.60
C SER A 2 -12.12 32.44 -0.63
N SER A 3 -11.48 33.50 -0.13
CA SER A 3 -10.04 33.51 0.10
C SER A 3 -9.66 32.50 1.19
N PHE A 4 -8.42 32.00 1.16
CA PHE A 4 -7.88 31.17 2.23
C PHE A 4 -7.55 32.03 3.46
N SER A 5 -7.92 31.55 4.64
CA SER A 5 -7.46 32.07 5.94
C SER A 5 -7.46 30.92 6.96
N GLU A 6 -6.57 30.98 7.95
CA GLU A 6 -6.51 29.96 9.00
C GLU A 6 -7.83 29.85 9.78
N SER A 7 -8.47 30.98 10.09
CA SER A 7 -9.76 31.00 10.80
C SER A 7 -10.89 30.34 10.01
N ALA A 8 -10.91 30.51 8.68
CA ALA A 8 -11.87 29.81 7.82
C ALA A 8 -11.62 28.29 7.82
N LEU A 9 -10.36 27.86 7.86
CA LEU A 9 -10.00 26.45 7.97
C LEU A 9 -10.38 25.88 9.35
N GLU A 10 -10.10 26.58 10.43
CA GLU A 10 -10.49 26.18 11.80
C GLU A 10 -12.00 25.99 11.90
N LYS A 11 -12.79 26.93 11.35
CA LYS A 11 -14.26 26.79 11.31
C LYS A 11 -14.68 25.55 10.52
N LYS A 12 -14.10 25.33 9.33
CA LYS A 12 -14.40 24.14 8.50
C LYS A 12 -14.00 22.83 9.18
N LEU A 13 -12.88 22.80 9.89
CA LEU A 13 -12.44 21.64 10.69
C LEU A 13 -13.36 21.43 11.89
N SER A 14 -13.90 22.49 12.50
CA SER A 14 -14.88 22.36 13.59
C SER A 14 -16.18 21.69 13.14
N GLU A 15 -16.60 21.92 11.88
CA GLU A 15 -17.79 21.37 11.25
C GLU A 15 -17.55 20.01 10.56
N LEU A 16 -16.29 19.55 10.48
CA LEU A 16 -15.93 18.27 9.86
C LEU A 16 -16.62 17.10 10.58
N SER A 17 -17.35 16.29 9.80
CA SER A 17 -18.05 15.08 10.26
C SER A 17 -17.48 13.83 9.60
N ASN A 18 -17.81 12.66 10.15
CA ASN A 18 -17.39 11.36 9.60
C ASN A 18 -18.14 10.94 8.31
N SER A 19 -18.94 11.83 7.73
CA SER A 19 -19.63 11.54 6.46
C SER A 19 -18.68 11.74 5.28
N GLN A 20 -18.77 10.84 4.29
CA GLN A 20 -17.94 10.91 3.08
C GLN A 20 -18.04 12.27 2.37
N GLN A 21 -19.25 12.83 2.29
CA GLN A 21 -19.49 14.14 1.66
C GLN A 21 -18.80 15.28 2.40
N SER A 22 -18.79 15.27 3.75
CA SER A 22 -18.12 16.29 4.55
C SER A 22 -16.60 16.26 4.34
N VAL A 23 -16.01 15.06 4.35
CA VAL A 23 -14.57 14.85 4.10
C VAL A 23 -14.19 15.30 2.69
N GLN A 24 -14.89 14.84 1.66
CA GLN A 24 -14.60 15.18 0.26
C GLN A 24 -14.76 16.66 -0.05
N THR A 25 -15.82 17.29 0.48
CA THR A 25 -16.08 18.73 0.25
C THR A 25 -14.95 19.58 0.83
N LEU A 26 -14.48 19.24 2.03
CA LEU A 26 -13.36 19.96 2.66
C LEU A 26 -12.05 19.64 1.94
N SER A 27 -11.80 18.37 1.60
CA SER A 27 -10.62 17.95 0.83
C SER A 27 -10.47 18.73 -0.48
N LEU A 28 -11.56 18.85 -1.26
CA LEU A 28 -11.55 19.61 -2.52
C LEU A 28 -11.22 21.09 -2.29
N TRP A 29 -11.76 21.68 -1.22
CA TRP A 29 -11.45 23.07 -0.85
C TRP A 29 -9.97 23.23 -0.47
N LEU A 30 -9.40 22.29 0.29
CA LEU A 30 -7.97 22.30 0.64
C LEU A 30 -7.07 22.17 -0.61
N ILE A 31 -7.40 21.25 -1.50
CA ILE A 31 -6.66 21.03 -2.76
C ILE A 31 -6.70 22.27 -3.65
N HIS A 32 -7.84 22.96 -3.71
CA HIS A 32 -7.96 24.24 -4.42
C HIS A 32 -7.00 25.31 -3.86
N HIS A 33 -6.77 25.32 -2.55
CA HIS A 33 -5.87 26.23 -1.85
C HIS A 33 -4.46 25.64 -1.60
N ARG A 34 -4.00 24.68 -2.42
CA ARG A 34 -2.70 23.98 -2.23
C ARG A 34 -1.47 24.88 -2.12
N LYS A 35 -1.51 26.12 -2.65
CA LYS A 35 -0.44 27.11 -2.46
C LYS A 35 -0.18 27.42 -0.98
N HIS A 36 -1.14 27.13 -0.11
CA HIS A 36 -1.07 27.27 1.33
C HIS A 36 -0.93 25.92 2.04
N ALA A 37 -0.38 24.87 1.39
CA ALA A 37 -0.27 23.53 1.97
C ALA A 37 0.40 23.51 3.35
N GLY A 38 1.52 24.22 3.53
CA GLY A 38 2.21 24.32 4.84
C GLY A 38 1.31 24.88 5.96
N PRO A 39 0.74 26.10 5.80
CA PRO A 39 -0.23 26.63 6.76
C PRO A 39 -1.44 25.71 6.99
N ILE A 40 -1.97 25.09 5.94
CA ILE A 40 -3.09 24.14 6.05
C ILE A 40 -2.72 22.95 6.96
N VAL A 41 -1.57 22.33 6.71
CA VAL A 41 -1.12 21.15 7.47
C VAL A 41 -0.81 21.51 8.91
N SER A 42 -0.22 22.69 9.15
CA SER A 42 0.03 23.21 10.49
C SER A 42 -1.28 23.42 11.29
N VAL A 43 -2.29 24.05 10.69
CA VAL A 43 -3.61 24.24 11.31
C VAL A 43 -4.30 22.89 11.53
N TRP A 44 -4.28 22.00 10.54
CA TRP A 44 -4.83 20.65 10.65
C TRP A 44 -4.21 19.89 11.83
N HIS A 45 -2.89 19.93 11.98
CA HIS A 45 -2.18 19.23 13.04
C HIS A 45 -2.51 19.80 14.42
N ARG A 46 -2.54 21.14 14.53
CA ARG A 46 -2.95 21.85 15.75
C ARG A 46 -4.37 21.49 16.18
N GLU A 47 -5.31 21.46 15.24
CA GLU A 47 -6.72 21.14 15.52
C GLU A 47 -6.94 19.64 15.77
N LEU A 48 -6.17 18.74 15.14
CA LEU A 48 -6.19 17.30 15.43
C LEU A 48 -5.85 17.02 16.90
N ARG A 49 -4.81 17.68 17.43
CA ARG A 49 -4.40 17.53 18.83
C ARG A 49 -5.48 18.01 19.81
N LYS A 50 -6.18 19.10 19.48
CA LYS A 50 -7.30 19.63 20.29
C LYS A 50 -8.60 18.83 20.17
N ALA A 51 -8.78 18.11 19.06
CA ALA A 51 -10.03 17.39 18.79
C ALA A 51 -10.27 16.25 19.79
N LYS A 52 -11.54 16.03 20.16
CA LYS A 52 -11.97 14.88 20.97
C LYS A 52 -11.60 13.56 20.29
N SER A 53 -11.32 12.50 21.06
CA SER A 53 -10.92 11.17 20.56
C SER A 53 -11.83 10.64 19.43
N SER A 54 -13.15 10.80 19.55
CA SER A 54 -14.12 10.36 18.54
C SER A 54 -14.01 11.04 17.18
N ARG A 55 -13.34 12.21 17.09
CA ARG A 55 -13.17 12.98 15.86
C ARG A 55 -11.79 12.79 15.21
N LYS A 56 -10.79 12.29 15.96
CA LYS A 56 -9.41 12.21 15.48
C LYS A 56 -9.27 11.32 14.25
N LEU A 57 -10.02 10.22 14.18
CA LEU A 57 -10.03 9.35 13.01
C LEU A 57 -10.56 10.08 11.76
N THR A 58 -11.57 10.94 11.92
CA THR A 58 -12.11 11.75 10.81
C THR A 58 -11.07 12.75 10.27
N PHE A 59 -10.21 13.31 11.13
CA PHE A 59 -9.10 14.16 10.67
C PHE A 59 -8.09 13.39 9.83
N LEU A 60 -7.82 12.13 10.16
CA LEU A 60 -6.95 11.26 9.36
C LEU A 60 -7.60 10.83 8.05
N TYR A 61 -8.92 10.64 8.01
CA TYR A 61 -9.64 10.43 6.75
C TYR A 61 -9.56 11.66 5.83
N LEU A 62 -9.62 12.86 6.39
CA LEU A 62 -9.38 14.08 5.63
C LEU A 62 -7.94 14.14 5.10
N ALA A 63 -6.93 13.89 5.93
CA ALA A 63 -5.54 13.86 5.48
C ALA A 63 -5.33 12.84 4.36
N ASN A 64 -5.89 11.63 4.52
CA ASN A 64 -5.85 10.59 3.49
C ASN A 64 -6.46 11.05 2.16
N ASP A 65 -7.67 11.63 2.20
CA ASP A 65 -8.35 12.07 0.98
C ASP A 65 -7.59 13.21 0.30
N VAL A 66 -7.05 14.16 1.07
CA VAL A 66 -6.23 15.27 0.55
C VAL A 66 -4.95 14.75 -0.09
N ILE A 67 -4.16 13.94 0.62
CA ILE A 67 -2.87 13.42 0.15
C ILE A 67 -3.09 12.62 -1.15
N GLN A 68 -4.08 11.73 -1.19
CA GLN A 68 -4.31 10.89 -2.36
C GLN A 68 -4.83 11.68 -3.57
N ASN A 69 -5.76 12.62 -3.36
CA ASN A 69 -6.35 13.39 -4.46
C ASN A 69 -5.47 14.57 -4.91
N SER A 70 -4.55 15.06 -4.07
CA SER A 70 -3.62 16.13 -4.45
C SER A 70 -2.47 15.65 -5.32
N LYS A 71 -2.10 14.35 -5.28
CA LYS A 71 -0.97 13.79 -6.05
C LYS A 71 -0.96 14.19 -7.53
N ARG A 72 -2.13 14.27 -8.16
CA ARG A 72 -2.28 14.67 -9.58
C ARG A 72 -2.03 16.16 -9.84
N LYS A 73 -2.06 17.00 -8.80
CA LYS A 73 -1.87 18.45 -8.88
C LYS A 73 -0.45 18.86 -8.47
N GLY A 74 0.15 18.16 -7.51
CA GLY A 74 1.54 18.34 -7.10
C GLY A 74 1.85 17.66 -5.76
N PRO A 75 3.14 17.61 -5.37
CA PRO A 75 3.61 16.89 -4.18
C PRO A 75 3.50 17.70 -2.88
N GLU A 76 3.00 18.93 -2.91
CA GLU A 76 3.06 19.84 -1.76
C GLU A 76 2.42 19.22 -0.52
N PHE A 77 1.18 18.73 -0.62
CA PHE A 77 0.53 18.10 0.52
C PHE A 77 1.23 16.83 0.98
N THR A 78 1.69 15.97 0.06
CA THR A 78 2.42 14.75 0.42
C THR A 78 3.63 15.08 1.30
N ARG A 79 4.43 16.08 0.90
CA ARG A 79 5.62 16.52 1.63
C ARG A 79 5.29 17.20 2.96
N GLU A 80 4.31 18.11 2.97
CA GLU A 80 3.96 18.84 4.20
C GLU A 80 3.37 17.88 5.25
N PHE A 81 2.51 16.94 4.85
CA PHE A 81 1.96 15.93 5.76
C PHE A 81 3.03 14.99 6.30
N GLU A 82 4.02 14.58 5.49
CA GLU A 82 5.11 13.70 5.92
C GLU A 82 5.79 14.19 7.21
N SER A 83 6.00 15.50 7.32
CA SER A 83 6.64 16.14 8.47
C SER A 83 5.84 16.06 9.79
N VAL A 84 4.52 15.84 9.73
CA VAL A 84 3.64 15.82 10.91
C VAL A 84 2.99 14.45 11.17
N LEU A 85 3.05 13.53 10.21
CA LEU A 85 2.31 12.27 10.28
C LEU A 85 2.78 11.34 11.39
N VAL A 86 4.09 11.27 11.66
CA VAL A 86 4.62 10.41 12.76
C VAL A 86 4.05 10.84 14.11
N ASP A 87 4.09 12.15 14.39
CA ASP A 87 3.54 12.70 15.62
C ASP A 87 2.01 12.56 15.67
N ALA A 88 1.32 12.81 14.55
CA ALA A 88 -0.13 12.68 14.46
C ALA A 88 -0.59 11.23 14.72
N PHE A 89 0.06 10.23 14.12
CA PHE A 89 -0.28 8.82 14.31
C PHE A 89 0.00 8.37 15.75
N SER A 90 1.14 8.75 16.33
CA SER A 90 1.46 8.48 17.74
C SER A 90 0.43 9.11 18.69
N HIS A 91 0.05 10.37 18.45
CA HIS A 91 -0.95 11.08 19.25
C HIS A 91 -2.33 10.41 19.17
N VAL A 92 -2.77 10.03 17.97
CA VAL A 92 -4.07 9.37 17.78
C VAL A 92 -4.05 7.96 18.36
N ALA A 93 -2.97 7.20 18.21
CA ALA A 93 -2.84 5.87 18.81
C ALA A 93 -2.90 5.92 20.34
N ARG A 94 -2.34 6.97 20.96
CA ARG A 94 -2.38 7.17 22.42
C ARG A 94 -3.73 7.59 22.96
N GLU A 95 -4.46 8.45 22.24
CA GLU A 95 -5.71 9.05 22.74
C GLU A 95 -6.98 8.35 22.25
N ALA A 96 -6.87 7.40 21.32
CA ALA A 96 -7.99 6.68 20.75
C ALA A 96 -8.17 5.30 21.38
N ASP A 97 -9.42 4.83 21.43
CA ASP A 97 -9.77 3.52 21.98
C ASP A 97 -9.19 2.38 21.13
N GLU A 98 -9.13 1.16 21.67
CA GLU A 98 -8.66 -0.07 20.99
C GLU A 98 -9.32 -0.30 19.60
N GLY A 99 -10.49 0.29 19.35
CA GLY A 99 -11.19 0.27 18.06
C GLY A 99 -10.54 1.12 16.94
N CYS A 100 -9.57 1.98 17.23
CA CYS A 100 -8.96 2.88 16.25
C CYS A 100 -7.69 2.32 15.58
N LYS A 101 -7.03 1.31 16.15
CA LYS A 101 -5.83 0.70 15.55
C LYS A 101 -6.12 0.07 14.19
N LYS A 102 -7.17 -0.73 14.05
CA LYS A 102 -7.56 -1.37 12.78
C LYS A 102 -7.82 -0.35 11.65
N PRO A 103 -8.60 0.73 11.85
CA PRO A 103 -8.72 1.80 10.85
C PRO A 103 -7.40 2.48 10.47
N LEU A 104 -6.49 2.69 11.42
CA LEU A 104 -5.16 3.28 11.17
C LEU A 104 -4.26 2.35 10.38
N GLU A 105 -4.19 1.06 10.75
CA GLU A 105 -3.47 0.04 9.99
C GLU A 105 -4.00 -0.06 8.56
N ARG A 106 -5.32 -0.03 8.38
CA ARG A 106 -5.95 -0.01 7.06
C ARG A 106 -5.51 1.21 6.25
N LEU A 107 -5.43 2.40 6.85
CA LEU A 107 -4.94 3.61 6.18
C LEU A 107 -3.48 3.45 5.73
N LEU A 108 -2.61 2.93 6.61
CA LEU A 108 -1.20 2.69 6.30
C LEU A 108 -1.02 1.64 5.20
N ASN A 109 -1.81 0.56 5.21
CA ASN A 109 -1.78 -0.45 4.15
C ASN A 109 -2.23 0.15 2.81
N ILE A 110 -3.27 1.01 2.79
CA ILE A 110 -3.68 1.71 1.56
C ILE A 110 -2.55 2.63 1.06
N TRP A 111 -1.85 3.32 1.95
CA TRP A 111 -0.71 4.16 1.56
C TRP A 111 0.47 3.35 1.03
N GLN A 112 0.70 2.16 1.58
CA GLN A 112 1.70 1.22 1.08
C GLN A 112 1.32 0.65 -0.30
N GLU A 113 0.08 0.16 -0.46
CA GLU A 113 -0.45 -0.39 -1.72
C GLU A 113 -0.45 0.64 -2.86
N ARG A 114 -0.68 1.92 -2.54
CA ARG A 114 -0.75 3.02 -3.53
C ARG A 114 0.56 3.81 -3.63
N SER A 115 1.64 3.32 -3.03
CA SER A 115 2.95 3.99 -2.96
C SER A 115 2.81 5.49 -2.65
N VAL A 116 2.04 5.82 -1.61
CA VAL A 116 1.85 7.19 -1.11
C VAL A 116 3.10 7.67 -0.39
N TYR A 117 3.66 6.81 0.44
CA TYR A 117 4.95 6.99 1.08
C TYR A 117 5.78 5.70 0.92
N GLY A 118 7.10 5.81 1.07
CA GLY A 118 7.99 4.66 1.00
C GLY A 118 7.78 3.68 2.17
N SER A 119 8.13 2.41 1.96
CA SER A 119 7.93 1.33 2.94
C SER A 119 8.59 1.61 4.30
N GLU A 120 9.78 2.21 4.30
CA GLU A 120 10.50 2.61 5.52
C GLU A 120 9.69 3.60 6.37
N PHE A 121 9.10 4.61 5.72
CA PHE A 121 8.27 5.60 6.41
C PHE A 121 6.96 4.99 6.90
N ILE A 122 6.33 4.11 6.11
CA ILE A 122 5.14 3.37 6.54
C ILE A 122 5.46 2.50 7.77
N GLN A 123 6.62 1.85 7.80
CA GLN A 123 7.07 1.08 8.95
C GLN A 123 7.31 1.96 10.18
N GLN A 124 7.92 3.14 9.99
CA GLN A 124 8.07 4.14 11.05
C GLN A 124 6.71 4.57 11.62
N LEU A 125 5.69 4.79 10.77
CA LEU A 125 4.34 5.10 11.23
C LEU A 125 3.71 3.94 12.00
N LYS A 126 3.88 2.69 11.56
CA LYS A 126 3.40 1.50 12.28
C LYS A 126 4.04 1.40 13.67
N LEU A 127 5.37 1.55 13.77
CA LEU A 127 6.09 1.51 15.04
C LEU A 127 5.65 2.65 15.98
N SER A 128 5.39 3.85 15.46
CA SER A 128 4.91 4.98 16.27
C SER A 128 3.56 4.74 16.95
N MET A 129 2.80 3.75 16.48
CA MET A 129 1.53 3.30 17.07
C MET A 129 1.72 2.14 18.08
N GLU A 130 2.84 1.42 18.02
CA GLU A 130 3.14 0.25 18.85
C GLU A 130 3.94 0.61 20.13
N ASP A 131 4.82 1.62 20.03
CA ASP A 131 5.72 2.09 21.09
C ASP A 131 5.01 2.65 22.34
N THR A 132 3.68 2.72 22.35
CA THR A 132 2.89 3.27 23.46
C THR A 132 2.46 2.25 24.53
N SER A 133 2.93 0.99 24.48
CA SER A 133 2.68 0.02 25.56
C SER A 133 3.67 0.07 26.74
N SER A 134 4.60 1.04 26.81
CA SER A 134 5.45 1.25 27.99
C SER A 134 6.01 2.68 28.12
N PRO A 135 6.22 3.22 29.35
CA PRO A 135 6.78 4.55 29.60
C PRO A 135 8.33 4.60 29.41
N PRO A 136 8.94 5.80 29.27
CA PRO A 136 10.27 5.96 28.66
C PRO A 136 11.45 5.49 29.56
N PRO A 137 12.60 5.10 28.97
CA PRO A 137 13.67 4.40 29.68
C PRO A 137 14.67 5.34 30.38
N LYS A 138 15.18 4.88 31.53
CA LYS A 138 16.47 5.32 32.10
C LYS A 138 17.58 4.38 31.60
N VAL A 139 18.72 4.99 31.33
CA VAL A 139 19.98 4.45 30.81
C VAL A 139 20.56 3.34 31.69
N THR A 140 21.02 2.24 31.09
CA THR A 140 22.30 1.56 31.42
C THR A 140 22.64 0.47 30.40
N GLU A 141 23.93 0.44 30.02
CA GLU A 141 24.62 -0.56 29.23
C GLU A 141 24.60 -1.96 29.90
N GLU A 142 24.48 -3.04 29.12
CA GLU A 142 25.53 -4.08 28.99
C GLU A 142 25.08 -5.28 28.12
N LYS A 143 26.09 -6.01 27.64
CA LYS A 143 26.09 -7.01 26.57
C LYS A 143 25.60 -8.40 27.01
N LYS A 144 25.33 -9.20 25.95
CA LYS A 144 25.46 -10.67 25.79
C LYS A 144 24.23 -11.56 26.01
N SER A 145 23.76 -12.07 24.86
CA SER A 145 23.50 -13.48 24.51
C SER A 145 22.79 -14.39 25.53
N LEU A 146 21.68 -15.00 25.12
CA LEU A 146 21.54 -16.46 24.95
C LEU A 146 20.16 -16.81 24.38
N LYS A 147 20.17 -17.62 23.32
CA LYS A 147 19.03 -18.35 22.77
C LYS A 147 18.58 -19.45 23.75
N ARG A 148 17.26 -19.65 23.89
CA ARG A 148 16.56 -20.94 24.11
C ARG A 148 15.07 -20.71 23.91
N THR A 149 14.49 -21.23 22.82
CA THR A 149 13.90 -22.57 22.70
C THR A 149 12.66 -22.73 23.57
N PHE A 150 11.48 -22.63 22.94
CA PHE A 150 10.24 -23.19 23.45
C PHE A 150 9.83 -24.33 22.51
N GLN A 151 9.56 -25.49 23.09
CA GLN A 151 9.20 -26.71 22.39
C GLN A 151 7.68 -26.87 22.37
N GLN A 152 7.20 -27.44 21.26
CA GLN A 152 5.91 -28.10 21.04
C GLN A 152 4.66 -27.24 20.85
N ILE A 153 4.18 -27.21 19.60
CA ILE A 153 3.04 -28.05 19.20
C ILE A 153 3.46 -28.79 17.91
N GLN A 154 3.36 -30.13 17.90
CA GLN A 154 3.39 -30.92 16.66
C GLN A 154 2.03 -30.73 16.00
N GLU A 155 2.00 -30.06 14.86
CA GLU A 155 0.87 -30.15 13.94
C GLU A 155 1.07 -31.47 13.17
N GLU A 156 0.27 -32.47 13.52
CA GLU A 156 0.06 -33.61 12.63
C GLU A 156 -0.67 -33.08 11.39
N GLU A 157 -0.06 -33.31 10.22
CA GLU A 157 -0.57 -32.90 8.92
C GLU A 157 -1.85 -33.68 8.59
N ASP A 158 -3.02 -33.09 8.88
CA ASP A 158 -4.28 -33.51 8.27
C ASP A 158 -4.37 -32.93 6.85
N GLU A 159 -4.04 -33.79 5.88
CA GLU A 159 -3.77 -33.51 4.47
C GLU A 159 -4.99 -33.10 3.60
N ASP A 160 -6.10 -32.60 4.16
CA ASP A 160 -7.37 -32.51 3.39
C ASP A 160 -8.21 -31.21 3.51
N TYR A 161 -7.61 -30.06 3.86
CA TYR A 161 -8.34 -28.78 3.88
C TYR A 161 -7.56 -27.57 3.30
N PRO A 162 -7.75 -27.20 2.01
CA PRO A 162 -7.10 -26.02 1.44
C PRO A 162 -7.91 -24.76 1.77
N GLY A 163 -7.69 -24.21 2.96
CA GLY A 163 -8.24 -22.94 3.43
C GLY A 163 -7.28 -21.76 3.28
N SER A 164 -6.57 -21.64 2.16
CA SER A 164 -5.81 -20.43 1.82
C SER A 164 -5.56 -20.37 0.31
N TYR A 165 -6.34 -19.57 -0.41
CA TYR A 165 -6.06 -19.26 -1.81
C TYR A 165 -5.90 -17.75 -1.96
N SER A 166 -4.72 -17.27 -1.59
CA SER A 166 -4.00 -16.37 -2.48
C SER A 166 -2.83 -17.20 -3.00
N PRO A 167 -2.83 -17.67 -4.27
CA PRO A 167 -1.70 -18.42 -4.79
C PRO A 167 -0.53 -17.45 -4.99
N GLN A 168 0.31 -17.28 -3.96
CA GLN A 168 1.68 -16.85 -4.16
C GLN A 168 2.40 -18.00 -4.86
N ASP A 169 2.61 -17.82 -6.15
CA ASP A 169 3.45 -18.70 -6.96
C ASP A 169 4.93 -18.42 -6.60
N PRO A 170 5.67 -19.36 -5.98
CA PRO A 170 6.96 -19.05 -5.37
C PRO A 170 8.16 -19.00 -6.33
N SER A 171 8.01 -19.27 -7.63
CA SER A 171 9.20 -19.71 -8.37
C SER A 171 9.95 -18.63 -9.17
N THR A 172 9.33 -17.55 -9.64
CA THR A 172 10.06 -16.60 -10.53
C THR A 172 9.40 -15.23 -10.76
N GLY A 173 8.09 -15.12 -10.60
CA GLY A 173 7.34 -13.87 -10.80
C GLY A 173 7.59 -12.73 -9.79
N PRO A 174 7.86 -12.99 -8.49
CA PRO A 174 8.07 -11.93 -7.51
C PRO A 174 9.31 -11.09 -7.79
N LEU A 175 10.44 -11.75 -8.09
CA LEU A 175 11.73 -11.08 -8.34
C LEU A 175 11.70 -10.23 -9.60
N LEU A 176 11.14 -10.74 -10.70
CA LEU A 176 10.97 -9.99 -11.95
C LEU A 176 10.05 -8.77 -11.79
N THR A 177 9.08 -8.84 -10.87
CA THR A 177 8.18 -7.71 -10.59
C THR A 177 8.88 -6.63 -9.79
N GLU A 178 9.63 -7.00 -8.74
CA GLU A 178 10.42 -6.06 -7.93
C GLU A 178 11.50 -5.36 -8.76
N ASP A 179 12.24 -6.12 -9.58
CA ASP A 179 13.29 -5.58 -10.46
C ASP A 179 12.72 -4.61 -11.49
N LEU A 180 11.57 -4.93 -12.08
CA LEU A 180 10.90 -4.03 -13.03
C LEU A 180 10.38 -2.76 -12.36
N ILE A 181 9.82 -2.87 -11.15
CA ILE A 181 9.37 -1.70 -10.37
C ILE A 181 10.56 -0.77 -10.08
N LYS A 182 11.69 -1.34 -9.65
CA LYS A 182 12.89 -0.57 -9.36
C LYS A 182 13.41 0.14 -10.62
N ALA A 183 13.51 -0.55 -11.74
CA ALA A 183 13.93 0.04 -13.01
C ALA A 183 12.99 1.18 -13.49
N LEU A 184 11.69 1.07 -13.22
CA LEU A 184 10.72 2.13 -13.52
C LEU A 184 10.88 3.35 -12.60
N GLN A 185 11.15 3.14 -11.31
CA GLN A 185 11.39 4.21 -10.33
C GLN A 185 12.70 4.97 -10.61
N ASP A 186 13.76 4.24 -10.97
CA ASP A 186 15.06 4.84 -11.30
C ASP A 186 14.94 5.75 -12.55
N LEU A 187 14.10 5.37 -13.52
CA LEU A 187 13.84 6.17 -14.72
C LEU A 187 13.04 7.46 -14.45
N GLU A 188 12.24 7.51 -13.38
CA GLU A 188 11.48 8.72 -12.99
C GLU A 188 12.41 9.86 -12.56
N ASN A 189 13.61 9.53 -12.07
CA ASN A 189 14.65 10.48 -11.66
C ASN A 189 15.75 10.72 -12.72
N ALA A 190 15.51 10.31 -13.97
CA ALA A 190 16.53 10.38 -15.02
C ALA A 190 16.84 11.81 -15.50
N ALA A 191 17.90 11.96 -16.32
CA ALA A 191 18.39 13.25 -16.82
C ALA A 191 17.31 14.04 -17.59
N SER A 192 16.46 13.34 -18.35
CA SER A 192 15.29 13.88 -19.04
C SER A 192 14.18 14.33 -18.08
N GLY A 193 14.24 13.96 -16.80
CA GLY A 193 13.43 14.51 -15.71
C GLY A 193 13.97 15.84 -15.15
N ASP A 194 15.28 16.10 -15.27
CA ASP A 194 15.98 17.27 -14.71
C ASP A 194 15.68 18.58 -15.48
N ALA A 195 14.50 19.16 -15.18
CA ALA A 195 14.03 20.38 -15.80
C ALA A 195 14.95 21.58 -15.54
N THR A 196 15.64 21.60 -14.39
CA THR A 196 16.52 22.70 -13.98
C THR A 196 17.74 22.77 -14.90
N VAL A 197 18.40 21.64 -15.14
CA VAL A 197 19.56 21.60 -16.05
C VAL A 197 19.14 21.91 -17.48
N ARG A 198 17.99 21.39 -17.94
CA ARG A 198 17.46 21.74 -19.27
C ARG A 198 17.18 23.22 -19.43
N GLN A 199 16.60 23.86 -18.40
CA GLN A 199 16.35 25.29 -18.44
C GLN A 199 17.66 26.09 -18.48
N LYS A 200 18.69 25.69 -17.73
CA LYS A 200 20.02 26.31 -17.79
C LYS A 200 20.63 26.21 -19.19
N ILE A 201 20.60 25.02 -19.80
CA ILE A 201 21.08 24.80 -21.17
C ILE A 201 20.29 25.67 -22.17
N ALA A 202 18.96 25.71 -22.05
CA ALA A 202 18.10 26.51 -22.92
C ALA A 202 18.32 28.03 -22.76
N SER A 203 18.79 28.48 -21.60
CA SER A 203 19.10 29.88 -21.31
C SER A 203 20.52 30.30 -21.68
N LEU A 204 21.33 29.39 -22.24
CA LEU A 204 22.68 29.73 -22.67
C LEU A 204 22.65 30.83 -23.74
N PRO A 205 23.53 31.85 -23.63
CA PRO A 205 23.55 32.98 -24.55
C PRO A 205 23.92 32.54 -25.98
N GLN A 206 23.44 33.25 -27.01
CA GLN A 206 23.72 32.87 -28.39
C GLN A 206 25.23 33.00 -28.71
N GLU A 207 25.91 33.91 -28.01
CA GLU A 207 27.34 34.18 -28.10
C GLU A 207 28.21 32.96 -27.75
N VAL A 208 27.71 31.98 -26.97
CA VAL A 208 28.47 30.76 -26.65
C VAL A 208 28.35 29.66 -27.70
N GLN A 209 27.42 29.78 -28.65
CA GLN A 209 27.16 28.77 -29.69
C GLN A 209 27.34 29.30 -31.12
N ASP A 210 27.34 30.62 -31.32
CA ASP A 210 27.43 31.27 -32.63
C ASP A 210 28.75 32.02 -32.80
N VAL A 211 29.65 31.42 -33.59
CA VAL A 211 31.00 31.96 -33.85
C VAL A 211 30.97 33.32 -34.57
N SER A 212 29.92 33.63 -35.34
CA SER A 212 29.80 34.89 -36.06
C SER A 212 29.61 36.09 -35.11
N LEU A 213 29.22 35.85 -33.86
CA LEU A 213 29.06 36.91 -32.86
C LEU A 213 30.39 37.34 -32.22
N LEU A 214 31.48 36.59 -32.44
CA LEU A 214 32.80 36.94 -31.89
C LEU A 214 33.33 38.27 -32.43
N GLU A 215 32.96 38.66 -33.65
CA GLU A 215 33.35 39.95 -34.26
C GLU A 215 32.82 41.16 -33.46
N LYS A 216 31.78 40.97 -32.64
CA LYS A 216 31.19 42.04 -31.81
C LYS A 216 31.95 42.27 -30.50
N ILE A 217 32.88 41.39 -30.14
CA ILE A 217 33.70 41.51 -28.93
C ILE A 217 34.91 42.38 -29.24
N THR A 218 34.90 43.62 -28.75
CA THR A 218 35.93 44.62 -29.08
C THR A 218 36.91 44.89 -27.94
N ASP A 219 36.66 44.33 -26.75
CA ASP A 219 37.51 44.49 -25.57
C ASP A 219 37.89 43.15 -24.92
N LYS A 220 39.07 43.13 -24.30
CA LYS A 220 39.65 41.94 -23.68
C LYS A 220 38.83 41.44 -22.48
N GLU A 221 38.24 42.33 -21.70
CA GLU A 221 37.44 41.95 -20.52
C GLU A 221 36.13 41.25 -20.92
N ALA A 222 35.47 41.68 -21.99
CA ALA A 222 34.32 41.01 -22.58
C ALA A 222 34.69 39.64 -23.16
N ALA A 223 35.84 39.53 -23.83
CA ALA A 223 36.34 38.25 -24.34
C ALA A 223 36.63 37.25 -23.20
N GLU A 224 37.26 37.70 -22.11
CA GLU A 224 37.52 36.86 -20.93
C GLU A 224 36.23 36.41 -20.22
N ARG A 225 35.21 37.27 -20.14
CA ARG A 225 33.88 36.90 -19.61
C ARG A 225 33.17 35.87 -20.50
N LEU A 226 33.20 36.06 -21.82
CA LEU A 226 32.62 35.11 -22.75
C LEU A 226 33.36 33.77 -22.67
N SER A 227 34.69 33.78 -22.61
CA SER A 227 35.53 32.57 -22.47
C SER A 227 35.12 31.74 -21.26
N LYS A 228 34.98 32.35 -20.08
CA LYS A 228 34.48 31.67 -18.87
C LYS A 228 33.08 31.08 -19.06
N THR A 229 32.19 31.83 -19.71
CA THR A 229 30.82 31.37 -19.97
C THR A 229 30.81 30.17 -20.95
N VAL A 230 31.69 30.17 -21.95
CA VAL A 230 31.87 29.05 -22.89
C VAL A 230 32.41 27.82 -22.16
N ASP A 231 33.39 27.98 -21.27
CA ASP A 231 33.95 26.87 -20.49
C ASP A 231 32.89 26.22 -19.59
N GLU A 232 32.10 27.04 -18.88
CA GLU A 232 30.99 26.57 -18.05
C GLU A 232 29.90 25.87 -18.87
N ALA A 233 29.56 26.42 -20.05
CA ALA A 233 28.59 25.82 -20.97
C ALA A 233 29.08 24.46 -21.52
N CYS A 234 30.36 24.35 -21.87
CA CYS A 234 30.98 23.11 -22.34
C CYS A 234 30.90 22.01 -21.29
N LEU A 235 31.25 22.32 -20.03
CA LEU A 235 31.15 21.37 -18.92
C LEU A 235 29.70 20.92 -18.69
N LEU A 236 28.76 21.87 -18.64
CA LEU A 236 27.34 21.59 -18.44
C LEU A 236 26.78 20.66 -19.53
N LEU A 237 27.11 20.93 -20.80
CA LEU A 237 26.67 20.12 -21.94
C LEU A 237 27.30 18.73 -21.93
N ALA A 238 28.60 18.61 -21.61
CA ALA A 238 29.28 17.33 -21.52
C ALA A 238 28.66 16.43 -20.42
N GLU A 239 28.44 16.99 -19.23
CA GLU A 239 27.79 16.28 -18.12
C GLU A 239 26.36 15.87 -18.46
N TYR A 240 25.58 16.76 -19.07
CA TYR A 240 24.20 16.46 -19.46
C TYR A 240 24.13 15.38 -20.55
N ASN A 241 24.99 15.46 -21.58
CA ASN A 241 25.04 14.47 -22.65
C ASN A 241 25.48 13.10 -22.14
N GLY A 242 26.43 13.05 -21.20
CA GLY A 242 26.84 11.81 -20.54
C GLY A 242 25.69 11.17 -19.74
N ARG A 243 24.98 11.97 -18.94
CA ARG A 243 23.80 11.50 -18.19
C ARG A 243 22.66 11.05 -19.13
N LEU A 244 22.42 11.76 -20.22
CA LEU A 244 21.40 11.41 -21.21
C LEU A 244 21.76 10.10 -21.94
N ALA A 245 23.03 9.88 -22.27
CA ALA A 245 23.49 8.63 -22.89
C ALA A 245 23.28 7.42 -21.97
N ALA A 246 23.57 7.57 -20.67
CA ALA A 246 23.29 6.54 -19.67
C ALA A 246 21.78 6.23 -19.58
N GLU A 247 20.95 7.27 -19.50
CA GLU A 247 19.48 7.11 -19.48
C GLU A 247 18.97 6.37 -20.73
N LEU A 248 19.52 6.65 -21.91
CA LEU A 248 19.11 5.95 -23.13
C LEU A 248 19.43 4.45 -23.07
N GLU A 249 20.53 4.05 -22.44
CA GLU A 249 20.84 2.63 -22.25
C GLU A 249 19.91 1.99 -21.21
N ASP A 250 19.65 2.67 -20.10
CA ASP A 250 18.69 2.22 -19.09
C ASP A 250 17.29 2.02 -19.70
N ARG A 251 16.84 2.93 -20.57
CA ARG A 251 15.58 2.80 -21.31
C ARG A 251 15.56 1.60 -22.24
N ARG A 252 16.68 1.26 -22.90
CA ARG A 252 16.79 0.06 -23.74
C ARG A 252 16.71 -1.20 -22.90
N GLN A 253 17.35 -1.23 -21.74
CA GLN A 253 17.27 -2.34 -20.80
C GLN A 253 15.84 -2.51 -20.28
N LEU A 254 15.21 -1.43 -19.84
CA LEU A 254 13.82 -1.44 -19.38
C LEU A 254 12.86 -1.94 -20.48
N ALA A 255 13.07 -1.53 -21.74
CA ALA A 255 12.28 -2.04 -22.86
C ALA A 255 12.38 -3.56 -23.01
N ARG A 256 13.59 -4.14 -22.84
CA ARG A 256 13.78 -5.59 -22.83
C ARG A 256 13.05 -6.25 -21.65
N MET A 257 13.19 -5.70 -20.45
CA MET A 257 12.52 -6.20 -19.24
C MET A 257 11.00 -6.20 -19.40
N LEU A 258 10.42 -5.14 -19.99
CA LEU A 258 8.97 -5.05 -20.23
C LEU A 258 8.47 -6.11 -21.20
N ILE A 259 9.24 -6.40 -22.27
CA ILE A 259 8.89 -7.45 -23.23
C ILE A 259 8.87 -8.82 -22.55
N GLU A 260 9.93 -9.14 -21.80
CA GLU A 260 10.06 -10.40 -21.07
C GLU A 260 8.95 -10.54 -20.00
N TYR A 261 8.74 -9.50 -19.20
CA TYR A 261 7.69 -9.48 -18.19
C TYR A 261 6.30 -9.69 -18.79
N THR A 262 6.00 -9.03 -19.92
CA THR A 262 4.72 -9.18 -20.62
C THR A 262 4.52 -10.59 -21.13
N GLN A 263 5.58 -11.23 -21.64
CA GLN A 263 5.52 -12.61 -22.09
C GLN A 263 5.24 -13.56 -20.91
N ASN A 264 5.98 -13.41 -19.81
CA ASN A 264 5.78 -14.22 -18.61
C ASN A 264 4.36 -14.04 -18.03
N GLN A 265 3.82 -12.82 -18.02
CA GLN A 265 2.45 -12.57 -17.56
C GLN A 265 1.39 -13.26 -18.43
N LYS A 266 1.62 -13.39 -19.75
CA LYS A 266 0.71 -14.15 -20.63
C LYS A 266 0.73 -15.63 -20.32
N ASP A 267 1.91 -16.18 -20.03
CA ASP A 267 2.05 -17.60 -19.69
C ASP A 267 1.36 -17.90 -18.35
N VAL A 268 1.59 -17.06 -17.34
CA VAL A 268 0.90 -17.13 -16.03
C VAL A 268 -0.62 -16.99 -16.20
N LEU A 269 -1.09 -16.05 -17.02
CA LEU A 269 -2.52 -15.89 -17.27
C LEU A 269 -3.13 -17.17 -17.84
N THR A 270 -2.49 -17.77 -18.84
CA THR A 270 -2.94 -19.01 -19.48
C THR A 270 -3.03 -20.16 -18.47
N GLU A 271 -2.03 -20.29 -17.59
CA GLU A 271 -2.05 -21.32 -16.54
C GLU A 271 -3.18 -21.08 -15.53
N LYS A 272 -3.39 -19.84 -15.10
CA LYS A 272 -4.44 -19.48 -14.15
C LYS A 272 -5.84 -19.69 -14.73
N GLU A 273 -6.04 -19.41 -16.01
CA GLU A 273 -7.28 -19.70 -16.73
C GLU A 273 -7.58 -21.20 -16.78
N LYS A 274 -6.57 -22.02 -17.11
CA LYS A 274 -6.71 -23.48 -17.09
C LYS A 274 -7.08 -23.98 -15.69
N LYS A 275 -6.39 -23.51 -14.66
CA LYS A 275 -6.62 -23.89 -13.26
C LYS A 275 -8.01 -23.47 -12.78
N LEU A 276 -8.49 -22.30 -13.20
CA LEU A 276 -9.85 -21.85 -12.92
C LEU A 276 -10.89 -22.80 -13.52
N GLU A 277 -10.68 -23.26 -14.75
CA GLU A 277 -11.59 -24.21 -15.40
C GLU A 277 -11.62 -25.57 -14.68
N GLU A 278 -10.48 -26.05 -14.21
CA GLU A 278 -10.39 -27.24 -13.35
C GLU A 278 -11.20 -27.07 -12.05
N TYR A 279 -11.13 -25.89 -11.41
CA TYR A 279 -11.93 -25.60 -10.21
C TYR A 279 -13.42 -25.54 -10.49
N LYS A 280 -13.85 -24.99 -11.64
CA LYS A 280 -15.27 -25.01 -12.03
C LYS A 280 -15.76 -26.45 -12.22
N GLN A 281 -14.97 -27.31 -12.85
CA GLN A 281 -15.31 -28.73 -12.99
C GLN A 281 -15.40 -29.42 -11.62
N LYS A 282 -14.47 -29.13 -10.70
CA LYS A 282 -14.52 -29.65 -9.32
C LYS A 282 -15.78 -29.18 -8.60
N LEU A 283 -16.15 -27.91 -8.74
CA LEU A 283 -17.38 -27.36 -8.18
C LEU A 283 -18.64 -28.02 -8.75
N ALA A 284 -18.67 -28.31 -10.05
CA ALA A 284 -19.79 -29.01 -10.68
C ALA A 284 -19.97 -30.43 -10.09
N ARG A 285 -18.86 -31.17 -9.91
CA ARG A 285 -18.87 -32.49 -9.25
C ARG A 285 -19.38 -32.42 -7.81
N VAL A 286 -18.86 -31.48 -7.01
CA VAL A 286 -19.33 -31.26 -5.63
C VAL A 286 -20.81 -30.92 -5.59
N THR A 287 -21.29 -30.11 -6.53
CA THR A 287 -22.70 -29.72 -6.63
C THR A 287 -23.59 -30.92 -6.97
N GLN A 288 -23.12 -31.81 -7.85
CA GLN A 288 -23.81 -33.06 -8.18
C GLN A 288 -23.92 -33.97 -6.96
N VAL A 289 -22.78 -34.26 -6.30
CA VAL A 289 -22.75 -35.09 -5.08
C VAL A 289 -23.68 -34.52 -4.01
N ARG A 290 -23.70 -33.20 -3.81
CA ARG A 290 -24.62 -32.55 -2.87
C ARG A 290 -26.09 -32.79 -3.21
N LYS A 291 -26.45 -32.74 -4.50
CA LYS A 291 -27.82 -32.98 -4.97
C LYS A 291 -28.23 -34.43 -4.73
N GLU A 292 -27.37 -35.38 -5.08
CA GLU A 292 -27.61 -36.81 -4.88
C GLU A 292 -27.68 -37.17 -3.40
N LEU A 293 -26.75 -36.66 -2.58
CA LEU A 293 -26.73 -36.86 -1.12
C LEU A 293 -28.02 -36.38 -0.48
N LYS A 294 -28.56 -35.22 -0.88
CA LYS A 294 -29.83 -34.71 -0.36
C LYS A 294 -31.00 -35.66 -0.66
N SER A 295 -31.02 -36.23 -1.87
CA SER A 295 -32.02 -37.23 -2.25
C SER A 295 -31.82 -38.54 -1.47
N HIS A 296 -30.58 -38.97 -1.27
CA HIS A 296 -30.24 -40.22 -0.60
C HIS A 296 -30.59 -40.16 0.89
N ILE A 297 -30.30 -39.05 1.57
CA ILE A 297 -30.66 -38.85 2.98
C ILE A 297 -32.17 -39.00 3.19
N GLN A 298 -33.00 -38.52 2.27
CA GLN A 298 -34.46 -38.68 2.37
C GLN A 298 -34.94 -40.12 2.22
N SER A 299 -34.13 -40.99 1.60
CA SER A 299 -34.44 -42.42 1.44
C SER A 299 -33.98 -43.28 2.62
N LEU A 300 -33.16 -42.72 3.52
CA LEU A 300 -32.67 -43.44 4.70
C LEU A 300 -33.73 -43.40 5.82
N PRO A 301 -33.90 -44.50 6.57
CA PRO A 301 -34.83 -44.54 7.68
C PRO A 301 -34.35 -43.62 8.81
N ASP A 302 -35.27 -42.82 9.35
CA ASP A 302 -35.01 -42.04 10.55
C ASP A 302 -35.12 -42.96 11.78
N LEU A 303 -33.96 -43.37 12.30
CA LEU A 303 -33.86 -44.26 13.46
C LEU A 303 -34.42 -43.64 14.75
N SER A 304 -34.69 -42.33 14.78
CA SER A 304 -35.35 -41.68 15.91
C SER A 304 -36.86 -41.94 15.98
N LEU A 305 -37.46 -42.41 14.87
CA LEU A 305 -38.87 -42.79 14.79
C LEU A 305 -39.09 -44.28 15.09
N LEU A 306 -38.02 -45.06 15.27
CA LEU A 306 -38.15 -46.45 15.70
C LEU A 306 -38.59 -46.49 17.17
N PRO A 307 -39.58 -47.34 17.52
CA PRO A 307 -39.99 -47.50 18.92
C PRO A 307 -38.78 -47.93 19.74
N ASN A 308 -38.58 -47.26 20.88
CA ASN A 308 -37.44 -47.48 21.76
C ASN A 308 -37.46 -48.93 22.27
N VAL A 309 -36.62 -49.80 21.70
CA VAL A 309 -36.52 -51.23 22.07
C VAL A 309 -35.73 -51.41 23.38
N THR A 310 -35.92 -50.50 24.34
CA THR A 310 -35.38 -50.58 25.71
C THR A 310 -36.33 -51.33 26.66
N GLY A 311 -37.57 -51.60 26.25
CA GLY A 311 -38.42 -52.63 26.85
C GLY A 311 -38.26 -53.92 26.07
N GLY A 312 -37.47 -54.86 26.59
CA GLY A 312 -37.10 -56.10 25.90
C GLY A 312 -38.27 -56.82 25.23
N LEU A 313 -37.97 -57.46 24.10
CA LEU A 313 -38.89 -58.39 23.44
C LEU A 313 -39.43 -59.37 24.50
N ALA A 314 -40.75 -59.58 24.50
CA ALA A 314 -41.35 -60.59 25.37
C ALA A 314 -40.61 -61.92 25.17
N PRO A 315 -40.13 -62.58 26.24
CA PRO A 315 -39.42 -63.83 26.10
C PRO A 315 -40.31 -64.83 25.36
N LEU A 316 -39.76 -65.50 24.36
CA LEU A 316 -40.47 -66.54 23.63
C LEU A 316 -40.95 -67.60 24.63
N PRO A 317 -42.17 -68.14 24.45
CA PRO A 317 -42.71 -69.17 25.34
C PRO A 317 -41.72 -70.33 25.44
N SER A 318 -41.51 -70.82 26.67
CA SER A 318 -40.62 -71.96 26.91
C SER A 318 -41.21 -73.21 26.26
N ALA A 319 -40.38 -74.16 25.86
CA ALA A 319 -40.86 -75.44 25.31
C ALA A 319 -41.84 -76.18 26.26
N GLY A 320 -41.82 -75.87 27.57
CA GLY A 320 -42.80 -76.37 28.54
C GLY A 320 -44.19 -75.71 28.45
N ASP A 321 -44.29 -74.46 27.96
CA ASP A 321 -45.56 -73.75 27.80
C ASP A 321 -46.36 -74.24 26.58
N LEU A 322 -45.68 -74.87 25.60
CA LEU A 322 -46.31 -75.43 24.41
C LEU A 322 -46.98 -76.79 24.65
N PHE A 323 -46.70 -77.45 25.78
CA PHE A 323 -47.20 -78.80 26.10
C PHE A 323 -47.94 -78.88 27.45
N SER A 324 -48.23 -77.75 28.09
CA SER A 324 -49.04 -77.72 29.31
C SER A 324 -50.52 -77.59 28.92
N THR A 325 -51.19 -78.72 28.75
CA THR A 325 -52.66 -78.78 28.77
C THR A 325 -53.11 -79.00 30.21
N ASP A 326 -53.60 -77.94 30.85
CA ASP A 326 -54.75 -77.92 31.77
C ASP A 326 -55.03 -76.48 32.25
#